data_AF-A0A662RIQ8-F1
#
_entry.id   AF-A0A662RIQ8-F1
#
_cell.length_a   1.000
_cell.length_b   1.000
_cell.length_c   1.000
_cell.angle_alpha   90.00
_cell.angle_beta   90.00
_cell.angle_gamma   90.00
#
_symmetry.space_group_name_H-M   'P 1'
#
loop_
_entity.id
_entity.type
_entity.pdbx_description
1 polymer ?
#
loop_
_entity_poly.entity_id
_entity_poly.type
_entity_poly.pdbx_seq_one_letter_code
_entity_poly.pdbx_strand_id
1 'polypeptide(L)'
;MKLNDFNLYESIFVDANIFIYVSQSEPIYGRACIDFLERVEYMEIKAITTPAVLNEVSYKLLIAKAGELLDTDRFWKMHEKLNDQKFIKTCYGIVEEFREYIGTLCGLRVEDVRVDDFNRSGDLGSEFGLITTDSYHVAVME
;
A
#
# COMPACT_ATOMS: atom_id res chain seq x y z
N MET A 1 0.00 18.90 -1.59
CA MET A 1 0.57 19.22 -0.26
C MET A 1 1.81 18.35 -0.07
N LYS A 2 2.90 18.84 0.55
CA LYS A 2 4.04 17.96 0.88
C LYS A 2 3.75 17.23 2.20
N LEU A 3 4.14 15.96 2.30
CA LEU A 3 3.94 15.13 3.50
C LEU A 3 4.49 15.80 4.78
N ASN A 4 5.67 16.41 4.68
CA ASN A 4 6.33 17.09 5.80
C ASN A 4 5.54 18.30 6.33
N ASP A 5 4.66 18.88 5.52
CA ASP A 5 3.87 20.06 5.88
C ASP A 5 2.47 19.66 6.40
N PHE A 6 2.14 18.36 6.45
CA PHE A 6 0.82 17.88 6.88
C PHE A 6 0.63 18.04 8.40
N ASN A 7 -0.34 18.88 8.79
CA ASN A 7 -0.68 19.17 10.19
C ASN A 7 -2.18 19.27 10.46
N LEU A 8 -3.02 18.69 9.59
CA LEU A 8 -4.48 18.77 9.75
C LEU A 8 -4.97 17.84 10.87
N TYR A 9 -6.04 18.24 11.54
CA TYR A 9 -6.75 17.41 12.53
C TYR A 9 -7.56 16.27 11.90
N GLU A 10 -7.84 16.39 10.59
CA GLU A 10 -8.59 15.42 9.81
C GLU A 10 -7.73 14.21 9.44
N SER A 11 -8.37 13.05 9.29
CA SER A 11 -7.67 11.86 8.84
C SER A 11 -7.20 12.03 7.38
N ILE A 12 -5.98 11.59 7.09
CA ILE A 12 -5.45 11.52 5.73
C ILE A 12 -5.47 10.09 5.19
N PHE A 13 -5.82 9.92 3.92
CA PHE A 13 -5.71 8.64 3.25
C PHE A 13 -4.27 8.31 2.87
N VAL A 14 -3.83 7.10 3.19
CA VAL A 14 -2.50 6.58 2.89
C VAL A 14 -2.62 5.55 1.78
N ASP A 15 -2.10 5.93 0.62
CA ASP A 15 -2.01 5.10 -0.59
C ASP A 15 -0.84 4.09 -0.52
N ALA A 16 -0.88 3.08 -1.39
CA ALA A 16 0.12 2.01 -1.50
C ALA A 16 1.54 2.56 -1.68
N ASN A 17 1.70 3.64 -2.45
CA ASN A 17 3.01 4.20 -2.77
C ASN A 17 3.79 4.66 -1.54
N ILE A 18 3.11 5.17 -0.49
CA ILE A 18 3.76 5.58 0.75
C ILE A 18 4.45 4.40 1.41
N PHE A 19 3.77 3.25 1.50
CA PHE A 19 4.34 2.03 2.06
C PHE A 19 5.46 1.45 1.17
N ILE A 20 5.25 1.42 -0.14
CA ILE A 20 6.22 0.86 -1.10
C ILE A 20 7.54 1.63 -1.07
N TYR A 21 7.49 2.96 -1.02
CA TYR A 21 8.70 3.78 -0.99
C TYR A 21 9.53 3.57 0.28
N VAL A 22 8.88 3.29 1.42
CA VAL A 22 9.59 2.89 2.64
C VAL A 22 10.22 1.51 2.47
N SER A 23 9.45 0.51 2.05
CA SER A 23 9.93 -0.88 1.92
C SER A 23 11.04 -1.04 0.89
N GLN A 24 11.07 -0.22 -0.17
CA GLN A 24 12.09 -0.28 -1.22
C GLN A 24 13.27 0.66 -0.97
N SER A 25 13.32 1.39 0.16
CA SER A 25 14.34 2.40 0.43
C SER A 25 14.48 3.41 -0.72
N GLU A 26 13.36 3.93 -1.22
CA GLU A 26 13.34 4.81 -2.38
C GLU A 26 14.14 6.10 -2.08
N PRO A 27 15.11 6.48 -2.93
CA PRO A 27 16.09 7.51 -2.59
C PRO A 27 15.54 8.94 -2.51
N ILE A 28 14.43 9.25 -3.17
CA ILE A 28 13.90 10.62 -3.30
C ILE A 28 12.83 10.89 -2.22
N TYR A 29 11.90 9.97 -2.06
CA TYR A 29 10.69 10.11 -1.24
C TYR A 29 10.69 9.20 -0.02
N GLY A 30 11.54 8.18 0.04
CA GLY A 30 11.55 7.18 1.11
C GLY A 30 11.70 7.82 2.49
N ARG A 31 12.61 8.79 2.66
CA ARG A 31 12.79 9.47 3.96
C ARG A 31 11.54 10.23 4.40
N ALA A 32 10.90 10.97 3.50
CA ALA A 32 9.68 11.70 3.82
C ALA A 32 8.52 10.75 4.18
N CYS A 33 8.45 9.58 3.53
CA CYS A 33 7.44 8.56 3.87
C CYS A 33 7.72 7.92 5.24
N ILE A 34 9.00 7.66 5.58
CA ILE A 34 9.40 7.19 6.92
C ILE A 34 8.99 8.21 7.98
N ASP A 35 9.41 9.46 7.83
CA ASP A 35 9.10 10.52 8.80
C ASP A 35 7.58 10.70 8.98
N PHE A 36 6.81 10.57 7.89
CA PHE A 36 5.35 10.60 7.96
C PHE A 36 4.76 9.40 8.72
N LEU A 37 5.19 8.17 8.41
CA LEU A 37 4.66 6.98 9.07
C LEU A 37 5.09 6.88 10.54
N GLU A 38 6.27 7.38 10.91
CA GLU A 38 6.67 7.53 12.33
C GLU A 38 5.68 8.44 13.08
N ARG A 39 5.25 9.55 12.49
CA ARG A 39 4.23 10.43 13.09
C ARG A 39 2.86 9.75 13.19
N VAL A 40 2.52 8.86 12.27
CA VAL A 40 1.32 8.02 12.36
C VAL A 40 1.47 7.00 13.50
N GLU A 41 2.63 6.36 13.64
CA GLU A 41 2.95 5.43 14.73
C GLU A 41 2.81 6.10 16.11
N TYR A 42 3.32 7.31 16.29
CA TYR A 42 3.19 8.08 17.52
C TYR A 42 1.81 8.76 17.71
N MET A 43 0.83 8.47 16.84
CA MET A 43 -0.52 9.06 16.84
C MET A 43 -0.55 10.59 16.72
N GLU A 44 0.52 11.20 16.21
CA GLU A 44 0.56 12.64 15.90
C GLU A 44 -0.27 12.96 14.65
N ILE A 45 -0.36 12.01 13.73
CA ILE A 45 -1.23 12.05 12.55
C ILE A 45 -2.24 10.91 12.62
N LYS A 46 -3.51 11.23 12.34
CA LYS A 46 -4.54 10.23 12.08
C LYS A 46 -4.53 9.90 10.59
N ALA A 47 -4.40 8.63 10.29
CA ALA A 47 -4.35 8.12 8.93
C ALA A 47 -5.46 7.09 8.72
N ILE A 48 -5.96 7.00 7.50
CA ILE A 48 -6.83 5.92 7.04
C ILE A 48 -6.22 5.22 5.84
N THR A 49 -6.47 3.93 5.69
CA THR A 49 -6.19 3.18 4.47
C THR A 49 -7.24 2.09 4.29
N THR A 50 -7.10 1.22 3.30
CA THR A 50 -8.06 0.15 3.02
C THR A 50 -7.37 -1.20 2.88
N PRO A 51 -8.09 -2.32 3.10
CA PRO A 51 -7.59 -3.66 2.77
C PRO A 51 -7.13 -3.80 1.32
N ALA A 52 -7.74 -3.05 0.40
CA ALA A 52 -7.34 -3.05 -1.01
C ALA A 52 -5.92 -2.48 -1.20
N VAL A 53 -5.61 -1.35 -0.55
CA VAL A 53 -4.25 -0.77 -0.53
C VAL A 53 -3.26 -1.75 0.09
N LEU A 54 -3.58 -2.30 1.27
CA LEU A 54 -2.66 -3.24 1.95
C LEU A 54 -2.39 -4.50 1.12
N ASN A 55 -3.40 -5.01 0.41
CA ASN A 55 -3.25 -6.13 -0.50
C ASN A 55 -2.39 -5.78 -1.73
N GLU A 56 -2.54 -4.57 -2.28
CA GLU A 56 -1.69 -4.08 -3.37
C GLU A 56 -0.22 -4.01 -2.97
N VAL A 57 0.07 -3.43 -1.79
CA VAL A 57 1.44 -3.37 -1.24
C VAL A 57 1.99 -4.78 -1.04
N SER A 58 1.22 -5.65 -0.40
CA SER A 58 1.60 -7.06 -0.16
C SER A 58 1.95 -7.79 -1.45
N TYR A 59 1.13 -7.64 -2.50
CA TYR A 59 1.39 -8.23 -3.80
C TYR A 59 2.66 -7.69 -4.46
N LYS A 60 2.85 -6.36 -4.45
CA LYS A 60 4.05 -5.73 -5.02
C LYS A 60 5.33 -6.17 -4.29
N LEU A 61 5.30 -6.28 -2.96
CA LEU A 61 6.42 -6.81 -2.18
C LEU A 61 6.72 -8.28 -2.50
N LEU A 62 5.69 -9.12 -2.62
CA LEU A 62 5.83 -10.53 -2.99
C LEU A 62 6.51 -10.68 -4.37
N ILE A 63 6.04 -9.93 -5.37
CA ILE A 63 6.60 -9.95 -6.73
C ILE A 63 8.02 -9.39 -6.75
N ALA A 64 8.27 -8.28 -6.04
CA ALA A 64 9.61 -7.71 -5.93
C ALA A 64 10.61 -8.71 -5.32
N LYS A 65 10.20 -9.42 -4.25
CA LYS A 65 11.03 -10.45 -3.64
C LYS A 65 11.28 -11.64 -4.55
N ALA A 66 10.26 -12.06 -5.32
CA ALA A 66 10.41 -13.11 -6.31
C ALA A 66 11.42 -12.71 -7.41
N GLY A 67 11.36 -11.47 -7.89
CA GLY A 67 12.28 -10.93 -8.88
C GLY A 67 13.72 -10.86 -8.38
N GLU A 68 13.91 -10.40 -7.14
CA GLU A 68 15.20 -10.37 -6.43
C GLU A 68 15.82 -11.78 -6.32
N LEU A 69 15.05 -12.77 -5.84
CA LEU A 69 15.54 -14.13 -5.63
C LEU A 69 15.82 -14.90 -6.93
N LEU A 70 15.16 -14.53 -8.02
CA LEU A 70 15.33 -15.15 -9.34
C LEU A 70 16.29 -14.37 -10.26
N ASP A 71 16.76 -13.22 -9.81
CA ASP A 71 17.55 -12.28 -10.62
C ASP A 71 16.87 -11.99 -11.98
N THR A 72 15.58 -11.62 -11.92
CA THR A 72 14.80 -11.36 -13.13
C THR A 72 13.72 -10.30 -12.93
N ASP A 73 13.48 -9.52 -13.97
CA ASP A 73 12.36 -8.60 -14.15
C ASP A 73 11.17 -9.23 -14.89
N ARG A 74 11.32 -10.48 -15.37
CA ARG A 74 10.32 -11.13 -16.22
C ARG A 74 9.14 -11.63 -15.41
N PHE A 75 8.04 -10.90 -15.51
CA PHE A 75 6.77 -11.20 -14.83
C PHE A 75 6.33 -12.67 -14.91
N TRP A 76 6.32 -13.26 -16.11
CA TRP A 76 5.89 -14.66 -16.26
C TRP A 76 6.77 -15.66 -15.48
N LYS A 77 8.08 -15.39 -15.33
CA LYS A 77 9.00 -16.30 -14.64
C LYS A 77 8.74 -16.28 -13.14
N MET A 78 8.49 -15.08 -12.61
CA MET A 78 8.10 -14.89 -11.22
C MET A 78 6.80 -15.65 -10.92
N HIS A 79 5.76 -15.44 -11.75
CA HIS A 79 4.48 -16.13 -11.59
C HIS A 79 4.57 -17.65 -11.72
N GLU A 80 5.35 -18.15 -12.67
CA GLU A 80 5.58 -19.59 -12.82
C GLU A 80 6.19 -20.18 -11.55
N LYS A 81 7.22 -19.53 -11.00
CA LYS A 81 7.92 -20.00 -9.81
C LYS A 81 7.11 -19.86 -8.52
N LEU A 82 6.21 -18.87 -8.44
CA LEU A 82 5.31 -18.71 -7.29
C LEU A 82 4.33 -19.88 -7.11
N ASN A 83 4.18 -20.77 -8.10
CA ASN A 83 3.44 -22.02 -7.92
C ASN A 83 4.21 -23.07 -7.07
N ASP A 84 5.52 -22.88 -6.86
CA ASP A 84 6.33 -23.72 -5.98
C ASP A 84 6.12 -23.32 -4.50
N GLN A 85 5.60 -24.25 -3.70
CA GLN A 85 5.21 -24.00 -2.30
C GLN A 85 6.37 -23.54 -1.41
N LYS A 86 7.60 -24.01 -1.65
CA LYS A 86 8.77 -23.60 -0.86
C LYS A 86 9.21 -22.19 -1.25
N PHE A 87 9.20 -21.89 -2.54
CA PHE A 87 9.57 -20.59 -3.06
C PHE A 87 8.58 -19.49 -2.65
N ILE A 88 7.28 -19.71 -2.83
CA ILE A 88 6.26 -18.73 -2.42
C ILE A 88 6.32 -18.46 -0.93
N LYS A 89 6.47 -19.50 -0.09
CA LYS A 89 6.64 -19.33 1.37
C LYS A 89 7.86 -18.48 1.72
N THR A 90 8.96 -18.62 0.97
CA THR A 90 10.16 -17.78 1.16
C THR A 90 9.86 -16.32 0.79
N CYS A 91 9.14 -16.09 -0.31
CA CYS A 91 8.78 -14.75 -0.74
C CYS A 91 7.81 -14.07 0.22
N TYR A 92 6.93 -14.82 0.91
CA TYR A 92 6.00 -14.26 1.90
C TYR A 92 6.68 -13.66 3.14
N GLY A 93 7.96 -13.90 3.38
CA GLY A 93 8.68 -13.30 4.53
C GLY A 93 8.55 -11.77 4.60
N ILE A 94 8.73 -11.09 3.46
CA ILE A 94 8.60 -9.62 3.40
C ILE A 94 7.15 -9.14 3.60
N VAL A 95 6.17 -9.98 3.22
CA VAL A 95 4.75 -9.67 3.41
C VAL A 95 4.40 -9.77 4.90
N GLU A 96 4.94 -10.76 5.61
CA GLU A 96 4.78 -10.88 7.06
C GLU A 96 5.43 -9.70 7.80
N GLU A 97 6.65 -9.30 7.43
CA GLU A 97 7.29 -8.10 7.98
C GLU A 97 6.44 -6.84 7.76
N PHE A 98 5.86 -6.67 6.58
CA PHE A 98 4.94 -5.57 6.30
C PHE A 98 3.68 -5.64 7.16
N ARG A 99 3.08 -6.83 7.33
CA ARG A 99 1.89 -7.01 8.18
C ARG A 99 2.17 -6.67 9.64
N GLU A 100 3.33 -7.06 10.16
CA GLU A 100 3.78 -6.69 11.51
C GLU A 100 3.96 -5.18 11.63
N TYR A 101 4.60 -4.55 10.64
CA TYR A 101 4.81 -3.09 10.60
C TYR A 101 3.48 -2.31 10.58
N ILE A 102 2.49 -2.73 9.79
CA ILE A 102 1.16 -2.10 9.82
C ILE A 102 0.54 -2.16 11.24
N GLY A 103 0.81 -3.23 11.99
CA GLY A 103 0.36 -3.37 13.37
C GLY A 103 1.00 -2.36 14.36
N THR A 104 2.14 -1.75 14.02
CA THR A 104 2.78 -0.72 14.87
C THR A 104 2.21 0.67 14.63
N LEU A 105 1.55 0.93 13.50
CA LEU A 105 1.03 2.24 13.13
C LEU A 105 -0.24 2.59 13.91
N CYS A 106 -0.11 2.96 15.19
CA CYS A 106 -1.25 3.18 16.09
C CYS A 106 -2.24 4.27 15.64
N GLY A 107 -1.79 5.25 14.84
CA GLY A 107 -2.63 6.29 14.25
C GLY A 107 -3.32 5.88 12.94
N LEU A 108 -3.05 4.68 12.40
CA LEU A 108 -3.62 4.17 11.16
C LEU A 108 -4.89 3.37 11.43
N ARG A 109 -5.99 3.77 10.80
CA ARG A 109 -7.25 3.02 10.77
C ARG A 109 -7.43 2.39 9.39
N VAL A 110 -7.82 1.12 9.37
CA VAL A 110 -8.14 0.41 8.12
C VAL A 110 -9.66 0.42 7.94
N GLU A 111 -10.14 1.10 6.90
CA GLU A 111 -11.55 1.20 6.56
C GLU A 111 -12.02 0.01 5.74
N ASP A 112 -13.18 -0.53 6.10
CA ASP A 112 -13.83 -1.60 5.35
C ASP A 112 -14.26 -1.12 3.97
N VAL A 113 -14.14 -2.00 2.98
CA VAL A 113 -14.62 -1.74 1.63
C VAL A 113 -15.87 -2.54 1.34
N ARG A 114 -16.88 -1.88 0.77
CA ARG A 114 -18.23 -2.39 0.49
C ARG A 114 -18.47 -2.52 -1.01
N VAL A 115 -19.51 -3.30 -1.35
CA VAL A 115 -19.96 -3.47 -2.74
C VAL A 115 -20.44 -2.14 -3.34
N ASP A 116 -21.02 -1.27 -2.52
CA ASP A 116 -21.47 0.05 -2.98
C ASP A 116 -20.27 0.93 -3.39
N ASP A 117 -19.14 0.85 -2.69
CA ASP A 117 -17.90 1.56 -3.05
C ASP A 117 -17.38 1.10 -4.41
N PHE A 118 -17.46 -0.20 -4.70
CA PHE A 118 -17.12 -0.75 -6.01
C PHE A 118 -18.01 -0.16 -7.12
N ASN A 119 -19.32 -0.14 -6.93
CA ASN A 119 -20.23 0.42 -7.92
C ASN A 119 -19.96 1.92 -8.13
N ARG A 120 -19.79 2.66 -7.03
CA ARG A 120 -19.53 4.10 -7.05
C ARG A 120 -18.19 4.43 -7.71
N SER A 121 -17.18 3.59 -7.56
CA SER A 121 -15.87 3.77 -8.21
C SER A 121 -15.93 3.76 -9.73
N GLY A 122 -16.91 3.05 -10.32
CA GLY A 122 -17.15 3.05 -11.76
C GLY A 122 -17.64 4.41 -12.24
N ASP A 123 -18.60 4.99 -11.52
CA ASP A 123 -19.13 6.32 -11.80
C ASP A 123 -18.03 7.38 -11.66
N LEU A 124 -17.31 7.37 -10.53
CA LEU A 124 -16.21 8.31 -10.25
C LEU A 124 -15.07 8.19 -11.27
N GLY A 125 -14.70 6.97 -11.64
CA GLY A 125 -13.66 6.71 -12.64
C GLY A 125 -14.03 7.31 -14.00
N SER A 126 -15.28 7.12 -14.43
CA SER A 126 -15.77 7.70 -15.69
C SER A 126 -15.93 9.22 -15.62
N GLU A 127 -16.37 9.77 -14.50
CA GLU A 127 -16.64 11.20 -14.33
C GLU A 127 -15.33 12.00 -14.27
N PHE A 128 -14.35 11.53 -13.50
CA PHE A 128 -13.11 12.25 -13.22
C PHE A 128 -11.90 11.75 -14.03
N GLY A 129 -12.07 10.72 -14.87
CA GLY A 129 -10.99 10.16 -15.69
C GLY A 129 -9.92 9.44 -14.85
N LEU A 130 -10.30 8.92 -13.69
CA LEU A 130 -9.41 8.21 -12.79
C LEU A 130 -9.19 6.77 -13.25
N ILE A 131 -7.98 6.26 -13.05
CA ILE A 131 -7.75 4.82 -13.17
C ILE A 131 -8.52 4.08 -12.07
N THR A 132 -8.80 2.79 -12.31
CA THR A 132 -9.71 2.00 -11.45
C THR A 132 -9.31 1.96 -9.99
N THR A 133 -8.00 1.95 -9.69
CA THR A 133 -7.51 1.93 -8.31
C THR A 133 -7.79 3.27 -7.61
N ASP A 134 -7.46 4.38 -8.27
CA ASP A 134 -7.67 5.72 -7.74
C ASP A 134 -9.17 6.01 -7.55
N SER A 135 -10.02 5.64 -8.52
CA SER A 135 -11.46 5.82 -8.38
C SER A 135 -12.05 4.98 -7.26
N TYR A 136 -11.49 3.79 -7.01
CA TYR A 136 -11.90 2.93 -5.92
C TYR A 136 -11.49 3.49 -4.56
N HIS A 137 -10.29 4.06 -4.44
CA HIS A 137 -9.87 4.75 -3.22
C HIS A 137 -10.74 5.97 -2.92
N VAL A 138 -11.08 6.75 -3.95
CA VAL A 138 -12.00 7.89 -3.77
C VAL A 138 -13.38 7.41 -3.31
N ALA A 139 -13.93 6.35 -3.91
CA ALA A 139 -15.22 5.81 -3.52
C ALA A 139 -15.30 5.38 -2.05
N VAL A 140 -14.22 4.80 -1.50
CA VAL A 140 -14.17 4.38 -0.08
C VAL A 140 -14.05 5.58 0.87
N MET A 141 -13.64 6.75 0.37
CA MET A 141 -13.51 7.97 1.17
C MET A 141 -14.75 8.86 1.15
N GLU A 142 -15.72 8.61 0.25
CA GLU A 142 -17.02 9.32 0.21
C GLU A 142 -17.96 8.85 1.34
#